data_AF-A0A813QK46-F1
#
_entry.id   AF-A0A813QK46-F1
#
_cell.length_a   1.000
_cell.length_b   1.000
_cell.length_c   1.000
_cell.angle_alpha   90.00
_cell.angle_beta   90.00
_cell.angle_gamma   90.00
#
_symmetry.space_group_name_H-M   'P 1'
#
loop_
_entity.id
_entity.type
_entity.pdbx_description
1 polymer ?
#
loop_
_entity_poly.entity_id
_entity_poly.type
_entity_poly.pdbx_seq_one_letter_code
_entity_poly.pdbx_strand_id
1 'polypeptide(L)' 'VFDKYGMFIRVLRPKLDPLYGPQGLSFHSCSQTLAIADSGSHSAKLFSVRELLTSSTQ' A
#
# COMPACT_ATOMS: atom_id res chain seq x y z
N VAL A 1 -3.35 6.55 3.66
CA VAL A 1 -2.21 7.00 4.48
C VAL A 1 -2.68 8.16 5.31
N PHE A 2 -2.52 8.06 6.61
CA PHE A 2 -2.91 9.08 7.59
C PHE A 2 -1.67 9.52 8.34
N ASP A 3 -1.64 10.76 8.83
CA ASP A 3 -0.62 11.18 9.79
C ASP A 3 -0.92 10.63 11.19
N LYS A 4 -0.05 10.94 12.15
CA LYS A 4 -0.20 10.52 13.55
C LYS A 4 -1.41 11.15 14.27
N TYR A 5 -2.01 12.20 13.72
CA TYR A 5 -3.20 12.85 14.25
C TYR A 5 -4.48 12.31 13.59
N GLY A 6 -4.36 11.36 12.66
CA GLY A 6 -5.48 10.79 11.92
C GLY A 6 -5.92 11.64 10.73
N MET A 7 -5.17 12.66 10.33
CA MET A 7 -5.48 13.44 9.13
C MET A 7 -5.17 12.62 7.88
N PHE A 8 -6.10 12.60 6.93
CA PHE A 8 -5.90 11.95 5.64
C PHE A 8 -4.80 12.67 4.84
N ILE A 9 -3.83 11.90 4.33
CA ILE A 9 -2.77 12.42 3.45
C ILE A 9 -3.02 12.01 2.00
N ARG A 10 -3.14 10.70 1.75
CA ARG A 10 -3.29 10.14 0.38
C ARG A 10 -3.72 8.69 0.36
N VAL A 11 -4.18 8.24 -0.80
CA VAL A 11 -4.35 6.81 -1.13
C VAL A 11 -3.12 6.33 -1.90
N LEU A 12 -2.69 5.10 -1.61
CA LEU A 12 -1.69 4.38 -2.40
C LEU A 12 -2.44 3.33 -3.23
N ARG A 13 -2.18 3.27 -4.54
CA ARG A 13 -2.81 2.27 -5.43
C ARG A 13 -1.73 1.54 -6.23
N PRO A 14 -1.70 0.18 -6.19
CA PRO A 14 -0.90 -0.60 -7.12
C PRO A 14 -1.32 -0.32 -8.57
N LYS A 15 -0.34 -0.17 -9.47
CA LYS A 15 -0.61 0.11 -10.88
C LYS A 15 -0.76 -1.16 -11.73
N LEU A 16 0.03 -2.18 -11.44
CA LEU A 16 0.13 -3.41 -12.23
C LEU A 16 -0.54 -4.61 -11.55
N ASP A 17 -0.40 -4.73 -10.23
CA ASP A 17 -0.93 -5.86 -9.47
C ASP A 17 -2.07 -5.40 -8.54
N PRO A 18 -3.34 -5.42 -9.01
CA PRO A 18 -4.47 -5.11 -8.15
C PRO A 18 -4.55 -6.07 -6.95
N LEU A 19 -5.15 -5.61 -5.87
CA LEU A 19 -5.37 -6.38 -4.64
C LEU A 19 -6.79 -6.97 -4.64
N TYR A 20 -6.92 -8.17 -4.12
CA TYR A 20 -8.15 -8.94 -4.06
C TYR A 20 -8.42 -9.36 -2.60
N GLY A 21 -9.01 -8.46 -1.81
CA GLY A 21 -9.30 -8.72 -0.40
C GLY A 21 -8.05 -8.79 0.50
N PRO A 22 -7.22 -7.73 0.54
CA PRO A 22 -6.07 -7.66 1.42
C PRO A 22 -6.49 -7.60 2.89
N GLN A 23 -5.80 -8.34 3.76
CA GLN A 23 -6.15 -8.46 5.18
C GLN A 23 -5.07 -7.92 6.13
N GLY A 24 -3.80 -7.96 5.72
CA GLY A 24 -2.69 -7.54 6.54
C GLY A 24 -1.64 -6.76 5.75
N LEU A 25 -0.86 -5.93 6.46
CA LEU A 25 0.26 -5.19 5.89
C LEU A 25 1.42 -5.06 6.87
N SER A 26 2.63 -4.88 6.34
CA SER A 26 3.83 -4.51 7.09
C SER A 26 4.66 -3.53 6.29
N PHE A 27 5.33 -2.60 6.97
CA PHE A 27 6.15 -1.57 6.33
C PHE A 27 7.59 -1.64 6.85
N HIS A 28 8.53 -1.84 5.92
CA HIS A 28 9.94 -1.79 6.22
C HIS A 28 10.50 -0.40 5.85
N SER A 29 10.77 0.41 6.87
CA SER A 29 11.12 1.83 6.71
C SER A 29 12.44 2.06 5.99
N CYS A 30 13.44 1.21 6.22
CA CYS A 30 14.76 1.33 5.60
C CYS A 30 14.69 1.12 4.08
N SER A 31 13.95 0.11 3.61
CA SER A 31 13.79 -0.16 2.17
C SER A 31 12.59 0.53 1.53
N GLN A 32 11.77 1.24 2.32
CA GLN A 32 10.51 1.85 1.86
C GLN A 32 9.58 0.84 1.17
N THR A 33 9.56 -0.39 1.68
CA THR A 33 8.79 -1.50 1.11
C THR A 33 7.55 -1.76 1.94
N LEU A 34 6.40 -1.84 1.27
CA LEU A 34 5.13 -2.25 1.82
C LEU A 34 4.87 -3.70 1.42
N ALA A 35 4.75 -4.59 2.40
CA ALA A 35 4.29 -5.96 2.21
C ALA A 35 2.79 -6.03 2.49
N ILE A 36 2.02 -6.70 1.63
CA ILE A 36 0.57 -6.89 1.78
C ILE A 36 0.25 -8.38 1.67
N ALA A 37 -0.50 -8.90 2.64
CA ALA A 37 -1.11 -10.23 2.56
C ALA A 37 -2.46 -10.12 1.82
N ASP A 38 -2.49 -10.60 0.58
CA ASP A 38 -3.63 -10.49 -0.33
C ASP A 38 -4.38 -11.82 -0.43
N SER A 39 -5.30 -12.05 0.51
CA SER A 39 -5.91 -13.36 0.72
C SER A 39 -6.74 -13.88 -0.46
N GLY A 40 -7.41 -13.00 -1.20
CA GLY A 40 -8.21 -13.40 -2.37
C GLY A 40 -7.38 -13.68 -3.63
N SER A 41 -6.09 -13.33 -3.64
CA SER A 41 -5.15 -13.84 -4.65
C SER A 41 -4.18 -14.89 -4.09
N HIS A 42 -4.38 -15.32 -2.84
CA HIS A 42 -3.54 -16.29 -2.13
C HIS A 42 -2.04 -15.95 -2.17
N SER A 43 -1.69 -14.65 -2.11
CA SER A 43 -0.32 -14.20 -2.30
C SER A 43 0.11 -13.14 -1.28
N ALA A 44 1.42 -12.99 -1.11
CA ALA A 44 2.02 -11.84 -0.47
C ALA A 44 2.65 -10.96 -1.54
N LYS A 45 2.31 -9.67 -1.54
CA LYS A 45 2.77 -8.69 -2.56
C LYS A 45 3.65 -7.65 -1.92
N LEU A 46 4.77 -7.34 -2.58
CA LEU A 46 5.73 -6.33 -2.15
C LEU A 46 5.64 -5.12 -3.08
N PHE A 47 5.47 -3.95 -2.50
CA PHE A 47 5.42 -2.70 -3.24
C PHE A 47 6.47 -1.73 -2.72
N SER A 48 7.22 -1.12 -3.63
CA SER A 48 7.98 0.09 -3.32
C SER A 48 7.00 1.25 -3.13
N VAL A 49 7.04 1.93 -1.99
CA VAL A 49 6.15 3.07 -1.73
C VAL A 49 6.35 4.20 -2.75
N ARG A 50 7.54 4.27 -3.38
CA ARG A 50 7.83 5.24 -4.45
C ARG A 50 7.10 4.92 -5.76
N GLU A 51 6.76 3.66 -6.00
CA GLU A 51 6.13 3.19 -7.24
C GLU A 51 4.61 3.13 -7.14
N LEU A 52 4.07 3.13 -5.91
CA LEU A 52 2.63 3.23 -5.69
C LEU A 52 2.16 4.62 -6.12
N LEU A 53 1.23 4.65 -7.07
CA LEU A 53 0.69 5.90 -7.59
C LEU A 53 0.00 6.67 -6.47
N THR A 54 0.30 7.97 -6.42
CA THR A 54 -0.44 8.93 -5.61
C THR A 54 -1.54 9.53 -6.49
N SER A 55 -2.80 9.22 -6.22
CA SER A 55 -3.88 10.06 -6.71
C SER A 55 -3.90 11.32 -5.86
N SER A 56 -3.32 12.41 -6.36
CA SER A 56 -3.59 13.76 -5.85
C SER A 56 -5.09 13.99 -6.00
N THR A 57 -5.79 14.08 -4.88
CA THR A 57 -7.20 14.50 -4.89
C THR A 57 -7.16 16.02 -4.98
N GLN A 58 -7.68 16.56 -6.09
CA GLN A 58 -8.11 17.95 -6.20
C GLN A 58 -9.31 18.17 -5.29
#